data_AF-L8JAF0-F1
#
_entry.id   AF-L8JAF0-F1
#
_cell.length_a   1.000
_cell.length_b   1.000
_cell.length_c   1.000
_cell.angle_alpha   90.00
_cell.angle_beta   90.00
_cell.angle_gamma   90.00
#
_symmetry.space_group_name_H-M   'P 1'
#
loop_
_entity.id
_entity.type
_entity.pdbx_description
1 polymer ?
#
loop_
_entity_poly.entity_id
_entity_poly.type
_entity_poly.pdbx_seq_one_letter_code
_entity_poly.pdbx_strand_id
1 'polypeptide(L)' 'MDTPIADFETKGVYVRKRVKGRNFSYESGRLPRAMLNELDRVIGKHNT' A
#
# COMPACT_ATOMS: atom_id res chain seq x y z
N MET A 1 0.61 7.34 -12.88
CA MET A 1 0.61 8.45 -11.91
C MET A 1 0.67 7.83 -10.53
N ASP A 2 1.55 8.35 -9.67
CA ASP A 2 1.66 7.89 -8.29
C ASP A 2 0.81 8.81 -7.43
N THR A 3 -0.14 8.24 -6.69
CA THR A 3 -0.98 8.98 -5.74
C THR A 3 -0.53 8.60 -4.33
N PRO A 4 0.01 9.54 -3.54
CA PRO A 4 0.36 9.26 -2.15
C PRO A 4 -0.92 8.95 -1.37
N ILE A 5 -0.86 7.90 -0.55
CA ILE A 5 -2.00 7.49 0.29
C ILE A 5 -1.79 7.96 1.73
N ALA A 6 -0.54 7.94 2.18
CA ALA A 6 -0.15 8.41 3.50
C ALA A 6 1.28 8.93 3.46
N ASP A 7 1.50 10.05 4.13
CA ASP A 7 2.81 10.60 4.40
C ASP A 7 3.27 10.14 5.79
N PHE A 8 4.50 9.66 5.87
CA PHE A 8 5.11 9.22 7.13
C PHE A 8 6.29 10.13 7.44
N GLU A 9 6.41 10.54 8.70
CA GLU A 9 7.55 11.35 9.16
C GLU A 9 8.88 10.59 9.05
N THR A 10 8.82 9.25 9.10
CA THR A 10 10.01 8.40 9.00
C THR A 10 10.43 8.27 7.54
N LYS A 11 11.63 8.77 7.24
CA LYS A 11 12.24 8.66 5.90
C LYS A 11 12.25 7.21 5.41
N GLY A 12 11.63 6.99 4.25
CA GLY A 12 11.58 5.69 3.59
C GLY A 12 10.40 4.81 3.99
N VAL A 13 9.51 5.28 4.87
CA VAL A 13 8.19 4.67 5.07
C VAL A 13 7.21 5.34 4.11
N TYR A 14 6.49 4.55 3.31
CA TYR A 14 5.50 5.09 2.38
C TYR A 14 4.42 4.07 2.03
N VAL A 15 3.25 4.58 1.65
CA VAL A 15 2.20 3.84 0.94
C VAL A 15 1.74 4.70 -0.22
N ARG A 16 1.75 4.13 -1.42
CA ARG A 16 1.27 4.82 -2.63
C ARG A 16 0.44 3.90 -3.51
N LYS A 17 -0.49 4.49 -4.25
CA LYS A 17 -1.13 3.83 -5.38
C LYS A 17 -0.35 4.15 -6.64
N ARG A 18 0.01 3.11 -7.39
CA ARG A 18 0.60 3.26 -8.71
C ARG A 18 -0.40 2.81 -9.76
N VAL A 19 -0.63 3.67 -10.76
CA VAL A 19 -1.48 3.35 -11.92
C VAL A 19 -0.63 3.30 -13.17
N LYS A 20 -0.70 2.17 -13.90
CA LYS A 20 -0.03 1.94 -15.18
C LYS A 20 -1.01 1.33 -16.19
N GLY A 21 -1.46 2.13 -17.14
CA GLY A 21 -2.49 1.73 -18.10
C GLY A 21 -3.81 1.40 -17.37
N ARG A 22 -4.39 0.23 -17.65
CA ARG A 22 -5.61 -0.26 -16.98
C ARG A 22 -5.33 -0.99 -15.65
N ASN A 23 -4.07 -1.13 -15.26
CA ASN A 23 -3.68 -1.81 -14.03
C ASN A 23 -3.32 -0.80 -12.94
N PHE A 24 -3.58 -1.18 -11.69
CA PHE A 24 -3.10 -0.45 -10.54
C PHE A 24 -2.49 -1.40 -9.50
N SER A 25 -1.59 -0.89 -8.68
CA SER A 25 -1.01 -1.59 -7.54
C SER A 25 -0.92 -0.65 -6.33
N TYR A 26 -0.98 -1.23 -5.14
CA TYR A 26 -0.57 -0.57 -3.91
C TYR A 26 0.87 -0.96 -3.62
N GLU A 27 1.76 0.02 -3.55
CA GLU A 27 3.18 -0.17 -3.22
C GLU A 27 3.45 0.41 -1.84
N SER A 28 4.24 -0.32 -1.05
CA SER A 28 4.54 0.06 0.32
C SER A 28 6.02 -0.15 0.64
N GLY A 29 6.60 0.74 1.44
CA GLY A 29 7.99 0.68 1.87
C GLY A 29 8.12 0.80 3.38
N ARG A 30 8.93 -0.08 3.99
CA ARG A 30 9.29 -0.07 5.43
C ARG A 30 8.10 0.01 6.41
N LEU A 31 6.92 -0.48 6.03
CA LEU A 31 5.80 -0.54 6.96
C LEU A 31 5.98 -1.58 8.06
N PRO A 32 5.48 -1.30 9.28
CA PRO A 32 5.41 -2.30 10.33
C PRO A 32 4.64 -3.54 9.88
N ARG A 33 5.12 -4.72 10.32
CA ARG A 33 4.51 -6.01 9.98
C ARG A 33 3.02 -6.08 10.35
N ALA A 34 2.63 -5.45 11.45
CA ALA A 34 1.24 -5.39 11.89
C ALA A 34 0.33 -4.68 10.87
N MET A 35 0.78 -3.60 10.24
CA MET A 35 0.01 -2.91 9.20
C MET A 35 -0.07 -3.72 7.91
N LEU A 36 1.03 -4.41 7.53
CA LEU A 36 1.02 -5.33 6.38
C LEU A 36 0.02 -6.47 6.59
N ASN A 37 0.02 -7.09 7.77
CA ASN A 37 -0.93 -8.17 8.09
C ASN A 37 -2.39 -7.71 8.02
N GLU A 38 -2.69 -6.48 8.48
CA GLU A 38 -4.04 -5.93 8.39
C GLU A 38 -4.43 -5.62 6.94
N LEU A 39 -3.50 -5.09 6.15
CA LEU A 39 -3.70 -4.88 4.72
C LEU A 39 -4.00 -6.20 4.00
N ASP A 40 -3.22 -7.25 4.29
CA ASP A 40 -3.42 -8.60 3.75
C ASP A 40 -4.79 -9.17 4.16
N ARG A 41 -5.21 -8.94 5.40
CA ARG A 41 -6.53 -9.36 5.90
C ARG A 41 -7.67 -8.69 5.15
N VAL A 42 -7.58 -7.37 4.92
CA VAL A 42 -8.63 -6.60 4.25
C VAL A 42 -8.69 -6.92 2.76
N ILE A 43 -7.53 -7.02 2.08
CA ILE A 43 -7.47 -7.36 0.65
C ILE A 43 -7.83 -8.83 0.42
N GLY A 44 -7.27 -9.74 1.21
CA GLY A 44 -7.49 -11.18 1.08
C GLY A 44 -8.96 -11.58 1.25
N LYS A 45 -9.72 -10.83 2.04
CA LYS A 45 -11.17 -11.04 2.21
C LYS A 45 -12.00 -10.70 0.97
N HIS A 46 -11.45 -9.97 0.01
CA HIS A 46 -12.16 -9.51 -1.19
C HIS A 46 -12.02 -10.47 -2.39
N ASN A 47 -11.29 -11.59 -2.24
CA ASN A 47 -11.06 -12.61 -3.28
C ASN A 47 -11.83 -13.93 -3.03
N THR A 48 -12.88 -13.93 -2.20
CA THR A 48 -13.82 -15.06 -2.04
C THR A 48 -15.21 -14.61 -2.49
#